data_AF-A0A689ZCJ2-F1
#
_entry.id   AF-A0A689ZCJ2-F1
#
_cell.length_a   1.000
_cell.length_b   1.000
_cell.length_c   1.000
_cell.angle_alpha   90.00
_cell.angle_beta   90.00
_cell.angle_gamma   90.00
#
_symmetry.space_group_name_H-M   'P 1'
#
loop_
_entity.id
_entity.type
_entity.pdbx_description
1 polymer ?
#
loop_
_entity_poly.entity_id
_entity_poly.type
_entity_poly.pdbx_seq_one_letter_code
_entity_poly.pdbx_strand_id
1 'polypeptide(L)'
;MFGAVKNPKNVKNIIKKKSKYATKQEVIEVLRNKYNLKTSKELRLGRSENVFWAKDNKQIKEIWEDIAERAEMLEDIDKDKLGGAIKIRRLSDGTIVKLRQKSKSGGSAVEIDKKPEEQIKIHSIRDLKK
;
A
#
# COMPACT_ATOMS: atom_id res chain seq x y z
N MET A 1 -9.61 35.71 -49.17
CA MET A 1 -9.27 35.96 -47.76
C MET A 1 -9.63 34.72 -46.95
N PHE A 2 -8.66 33.84 -46.67
CA PHE A 2 -8.89 32.63 -45.87
C PHE A 2 -8.61 32.96 -44.40
N GLY A 3 -9.68 33.28 -43.65
CA GLY A 3 -9.60 33.45 -42.21
C GLY A 3 -9.43 32.09 -41.54
N ALA A 4 -8.22 31.80 -41.07
CA ALA A 4 -7.94 30.61 -40.26
C ALA A 4 -8.68 30.73 -38.92
N VAL A 5 -9.75 29.94 -38.76
CA VAL A 5 -10.48 29.81 -37.49
C VAL A 5 -9.58 29.06 -36.51
N LYS A 6 -9.08 29.77 -35.49
CA LYS A 6 -8.32 29.17 -34.39
C LYS A 6 -9.26 28.24 -33.62
N ASN A 7 -9.11 26.93 -33.82
CA ASN A 7 -9.77 25.93 -32.99
C ASN A 7 -9.07 25.89 -31.62
N PRO A 8 -9.71 26.32 -30.51
CA PRO A 8 -9.10 26.14 -29.20
C PRO A 8 -9.13 24.65 -28.89
N LYS A 9 -7.95 24.02 -28.91
CA LYS A 9 -7.76 22.66 -28.40
C LYS A 9 -8.33 22.62 -26.98
N ASN A 10 -9.49 22.00 -26.83
CA ASN A 10 -10.10 21.70 -25.54
C ASN A 10 -9.21 20.68 -24.84
N VAL A 11 -8.14 21.16 -24.22
CA VAL A 11 -7.32 20.39 -23.29
C VAL A 11 -8.18 20.23 -22.06
N LYS A 12 -8.98 19.15 -22.06
CA LYS A 12 -9.59 18.64 -20.83
C LYS A 12 -8.43 18.40 -19.86
N ASN A 13 -8.26 19.32 -18.92
CA ASN A 13 -7.44 19.11 -17.73
C ASN A 13 -8.07 17.91 -17.01
N ILE A 14 -7.63 16.70 -17.36
CA ILE A 14 -7.85 15.51 -16.54
C ILE A 14 -7.01 15.78 -15.30
N ILE A 15 -7.62 16.39 -14.29
CA ILE A 15 -7.03 16.50 -12.96
C ILE A 15 -6.83 15.06 -12.51
N LYS A 16 -5.61 14.54 -12.68
CA LYS A 16 -5.24 13.23 -12.13
C LYS A 16 -5.52 13.33 -10.63
N LYS A 17 -6.54 12.61 -10.16
CA LYS A 17 -6.82 12.52 -8.73
C LYS A 17 -5.54 12.01 -8.07
N LYS A 18 -4.96 12.82 -7.18
CA LYS A 18 -3.77 12.43 -6.44
C LYS A 18 -4.12 11.30 -5.48
N SER A 19 -3.11 10.49 -5.16
CA SER A 19 -3.18 9.49 -4.10
C SER A 19 -3.72 10.10 -2.81
N LYS A 20 -4.50 9.32 -2.04
CA LYS A 20 -5.00 9.78 -0.75
C LYS A 20 -3.87 10.08 0.23
N TYR A 21 -2.84 9.24 0.21
CA TYR A 21 -1.60 9.42 0.96
C TYR A 21 -0.45 9.61 -0.02
N ALA A 22 0.28 10.70 0.14
CA ALA A 22 1.37 11.07 -0.72
C ALA A 22 2.68 10.37 -0.35
N THR A 23 2.89 10.06 0.94
CA THR A 23 4.18 9.58 1.45
C THR A 23 4.11 8.34 2.32
N LYS A 24 5.25 7.66 2.45
CA LYS A 24 5.43 6.57 3.44
C LYS A 24 5.12 6.99 4.88
N GLN A 25 5.49 8.21 5.26
CA GLN A 25 5.31 8.71 6.63
C GLN A 25 3.82 8.87 6.97
N GLU A 26 3.03 9.45 6.06
CA GLU A 26 1.57 9.58 6.23
C GLU A 26 0.92 8.20 6.38
N VAL A 27 1.37 7.22 5.60
CA VAL A 27 0.89 5.84 5.75
C VAL A 27 1.20 5.30 7.14
N ILE A 28 2.41 5.50 7.66
CA ILE A 28 2.77 5.06 9.03
C ILE A 28 1.88 5.72 10.08
N GLU A 29 1.61 7.02 9.94
CA GLU A 29 0.71 7.75 10.84
C GLU A 29 -0.71 7.19 10.81
N VAL A 30 -1.23 6.83 9.63
CA VAL A 30 -2.54 6.19 9.48
C VAL A 30 -2.58 4.82 10.16
N LEU A 31 -1.54 4.00 9.99
CA LEU A 31 -1.45 2.69 10.65
C LEU A 31 -1.51 2.84 12.16
N ARG A 32 -0.83 3.84 12.74
CA ARG A 32 -0.80 4.09 14.19
C ARG A 32 -2.06 4.77 14.71
N ASN A 33 -2.55 5.81 14.05
CA ASN A 33 -3.60 6.67 14.60
C ASN A 33 -5.00 6.17 14.24
N LYS A 34 -5.22 5.76 12.99
CA LYS A 34 -6.54 5.32 12.51
C LYS A 34 -6.79 3.85 12.83
N TYR A 35 -5.79 3.00 12.58
CA TYR A 35 -5.92 1.55 12.76
C TYR A 35 -5.38 1.05 14.09
N ASN A 36 -4.72 1.91 14.89
CA ASN A 36 -4.11 1.57 16.17
C ASN A 36 -3.18 0.34 16.11
N LEU A 37 -2.46 0.20 14.99
CA LEU A 37 -1.54 -0.92 14.82
C LEU A 37 -0.30 -0.72 15.67
N LYS A 38 0.12 -1.81 16.29
CA LYS A 38 1.36 -1.88 17.05
C LYS A 38 2.41 -2.67 16.29
N THR A 39 3.66 -2.28 16.49
CA THR A 39 4.82 -2.97 15.94
C THR A 39 5.13 -4.27 16.71
N SER A 40 5.95 -5.14 16.12
CA SER A 40 6.47 -6.34 16.80
C SER A 40 7.16 -6.00 18.12
N LYS A 41 7.93 -4.90 18.15
CA LYS A 41 8.60 -4.42 19.37
C LYS A 41 7.61 -4.02 20.46
N GLU A 42 6.58 -3.25 20.12
CA GLU A 42 5.53 -2.81 21.06
C GLU A 42 4.69 -3.98 21.58
N LEU A 43 4.47 -5.01 20.76
CA LEU A 43 3.75 -6.24 21.15
C LEU A 43 4.63 -7.32 21.78
N ARG A 44 5.94 -7.09 21.91
CA ARG A 44 6.93 -8.09 22.38
C ARG A 44 6.92 -9.40 21.55
N LEU A 45 6.55 -9.33 20.27
CA LEU A 45 6.57 -10.44 19.31
C LEU A 45 7.92 -10.55 18.58
N GLY A 46 8.79 -9.57 18.75
CA GLY A 46 10.12 -9.52 18.14
C GLY A 46 10.76 -8.14 18.34
N ARG A 47 11.97 -7.94 17.82
CA ARG A 47 12.70 -6.66 17.96
C ARG A 47 12.39 -5.63 16.86
N SER A 48 11.60 -5.99 15.85
CA SER A 48 11.37 -5.14 14.67
C SER A 48 10.41 -3.98 14.96
N GLU A 49 10.81 -2.79 14.56
CA GLU A 49 9.99 -1.55 14.57
C GLU A 49 9.25 -1.33 13.24
N ASN A 50 9.57 -2.12 12.22
CA ASN A 50 9.03 -1.98 10.86
C ASN A 50 7.93 -3.01 10.55
N VAL A 51 7.64 -3.93 11.48
CA VAL A 51 6.59 -4.94 11.32
C VAL A 51 5.41 -4.57 12.20
N PHE A 52 4.28 -4.22 11.59
CA PHE A 52 3.00 -3.93 12.24
C PHE A 52 2.08 -5.15 12.21
N TRP A 53 1.20 -5.23 13.21
CA TRP A 53 0.27 -6.34 13.38
C TRP A 53 -1.17 -5.85 13.32
N ALA A 54 -1.86 -6.26 12.26
CA ALA A 54 -3.30 -6.16 12.11
C ALA A 54 -4.00 -7.29 12.89
N LYS A 55 -5.23 -7.03 13.33
CA LYS A 55 -6.09 -7.98 14.05
C LYS A 55 -6.37 -9.25 13.25
N ASP A 56 -6.59 -9.11 11.94
CA ASP A 56 -6.90 -10.21 11.04
C ASP A 56 -6.71 -9.82 9.57
N ASN A 57 -6.90 -10.78 8.66
CA ASN A 57 -6.85 -10.56 7.22
C ASN A 57 -7.89 -9.56 6.68
N LYS A 58 -9.03 -9.38 7.38
CA LYS A 58 -10.03 -8.40 6.97
C LYS A 58 -9.47 -6.99 7.15
N GLN A 59 -8.87 -6.72 8.30
CA GLN A 59 -8.23 -5.43 8.55
C GLN A 59 -7.08 -5.16 7.57
N ILE A 60 -6.30 -6.17 7.17
CA ILE A 60 -5.25 -6.00 6.13
C ILE A 60 -5.84 -5.52 4.81
N LYS A 61 -6.97 -6.09 4.37
CA LYS A 61 -7.66 -5.67 3.15
C LYS A 61 -8.18 -4.23 3.27
N GLU A 62 -8.77 -3.88 4.41
CA GLU A 62 -9.25 -2.52 4.69
C GLU A 62 -8.10 -1.50 4.67
N ILE A 63 -6.95 -1.84 5.28
CA ILE A 63 -5.75 -1.01 5.27
C ILE A 63 -5.23 -0.84 3.83
N TRP A 64 -5.19 -1.92 3.06
CA TRP A 64 -4.78 -1.85 1.66
C TRP A 64 -5.69 -0.94 0.84
N GLU A 65 -7.00 -1.12 0.93
CA GLU A 65 -7.97 -0.33 0.15
C GLU A 65 -7.88 1.16 0.50
N ASP A 66 -7.67 1.48 1.77
CA ASP A 66 -7.46 2.85 2.23
C ASP A 66 -6.15 3.44 1.71
N ILE A 67 -5.03 2.73 1.85
CA ILE A 67 -3.71 3.21 1.41
C ILE A 67 -3.64 3.36 -0.11
N ALA A 68 -4.19 2.38 -0.83
CA ALA A 68 -4.21 2.34 -2.28
C ALA A 68 -5.24 3.30 -2.89
N GLU A 69 -6.07 3.97 -2.09
CA GLU A 69 -7.11 4.86 -2.60
C GLU A 69 -6.47 5.98 -3.44
N ARG A 70 -6.79 5.99 -4.74
CA ARG A 70 -6.27 6.92 -5.76
C ARG A 70 -4.74 6.84 -5.97
N ALA A 71 -4.07 5.85 -5.39
CA ALA A 71 -2.68 5.57 -5.71
C ALA A 71 -2.56 5.10 -7.15
N GLU A 72 -1.42 5.39 -7.78
CA GLU A 72 -1.18 4.99 -9.16
C GLU A 72 -1.09 3.46 -9.26
N MET A 73 -1.81 2.90 -10.23
CA MET A 73 -1.76 1.46 -10.49
C MET A 73 -0.51 1.12 -11.29
N LEU A 74 0.29 0.19 -10.76
CA LEU A 74 1.39 -0.44 -11.47
C LEU A 74 0.96 -1.84 -11.94
N GLU A 75 1.86 -2.51 -12.66
CA GLU A 75 1.65 -3.89 -13.09
C GLU A 75 1.49 -4.81 -11.87
N ASP A 76 0.34 -5.47 -11.80
CA ASP A 76 0.06 -6.49 -10.79
C ASP A 76 0.74 -7.82 -11.20
N ILE A 77 1.08 -8.65 -10.22
CA ILE A 77 1.70 -9.97 -10.43
C ILE A 77 0.67 -11.04 -10.11
N ASP A 78 0.29 -11.84 -11.10
CA ASP A 78 -0.76 -12.86 -10.92
C ASP A 78 -0.34 -14.02 -10.00
N LYS A 79 0.95 -14.38 -10.01
CA LYS A 79 1.47 -15.49 -9.22
C LYS A 79 2.89 -15.20 -8.71
N ASP A 80 3.01 -15.05 -7.40
CA ASP A 80 4.30 -14.94 -6.73
C ASP A 80 4.89 -16.30 -6.34
N LYS A 81 6.07 -16.27 -5.70
CA LYS A 81 6.78 -17.47 -5.22
C LYS A 81 5.98 -18.30 -4.20
N LEU A 82 5.01 -17.70 -3.52
CA LEU A 82 4.11 -18.36 -2.58
C LEU A 82 2.79 -18.78 -3.25
N GLY A 83 2.67 -18.58 -4.56
CA GLY A 83 1.50 -18.93 -5.35
C GLY A 83 0.29 -18.05 -5.08
N GLY A 84 0.50 -16.79 -4.68
CA GLY A 84 -0.56 -15.78 -4.52
C GLY A 84 -0.32 -14.56 -5.41
N ALA A 85 -1.38 -13.83 -5.75
CA ALA A 85 -1.24 -12.60 -6.51
C ALA A 85 -0.66 -11.47 -5.65
N ILE A 86 0.03 -10.52 -6.30
CA ILE A 86 0.53 -9.28 -5.71
C ILE A 86 -0.07 -8.10 -6.45
N LYS A 87 -0.84 -7.26 -5.74
CA LYS A 87 -1.27 -5.98 -6.28
C LYS A 87 -0.24 -4.91 -5.96
N ILE A 88 0.12 -4.05 -6.91
CA ILE A 88 1.18 -3.06 -6.75
C ILE A 88 0.67 -1.65 -7.04
N ARG A 89 0.86 -0.73 -6.10
CA ARG A 89 0.47 0.68 -6.23
C ARG A 89 1.64 1.60 -5.91
N ARG A 90 1.62 2.81 -6.46
CA ARG A 90 2.63 3.85 -6.22
C ARG A 90 2.00 5.11 -5.63
N LEU A 91 2.53 5.56 -4.50
CA LEU A 91 2.16 6.83 -3.87
C LEU A 91 2.79 8.01 -4.63
N SER A 92 2.38 9.23 -4.29
CA SER A 92 2.84 10.43 -5.00
C SER A 92 4.35 10.72 -4.86
N ASP A 93 4.99 10.32 -3.77
CA ASP A 93 6.45 10.42 -3.57
C ASP A 93 7.26 9.30 -4.24
N GLY A 94 6.59 8.36 -4.91
CA GLY A 94 7.21 7.19 -5.54
C GLY A 94 7.29 5.96 -4.64
N THR A 95 6.83 6.03 -3.38
CA THR A 95 6.74 4.88 -2.48
C THR A 95 5.87 3.80 -3.09
N ILE A 96 6.37 2.55 -3.09
CA ILE A 96 5.65 1.38 -3.60
C ILE A 96 4.91 0.69 -2.47
N VAL A 97 3.62 0.41 -2.67
CA VAL A 97 2.78 -0.35 -1.76
C VAL A 97 2.34 -1.63 -2.45
N LYS A 98 2.47 -2.77 -1.78
CA LYS A 98 2.11 -4.07 -2.31
C LYS A 98 1.14 -4.79 -1.39
N LEU A 99 0.09 -5.36 -1.95
CA LEU A 99 -0.75 -6.34 -1.26
C LEU A 99 -0.37 -7.73 -1.77
N ARG A 100 0.18 -8.56 -0.90
CA ARG A 100 0.34 -9.99 -1.15
C ARG A 100 -0.89 -10.73 -0.65
N GLN A 101 -1.47 -11.58 -1.49
CA GLN A 101 -2.56 -12.45 -1.05
C GLN A 101 -2.09 -13.60 -0.15
N LYS A 102 -0.84 -14.05 -0.34
CA LYS A 102 -0.19 -15.09 0.46
C LYS A 102 1.12 -14.56 1.03
N SER A 103 1.40 -14.88 2.29
CA SER A 103 2.62 -14.48 2.97
C SER A 103 3.18 -15.63 3.81
N LYS A 104 4.47 -15.53 4.19
CA LYS A 104 5.14 -16.56 5.01
C LYS A 104 4.52 -16.71 6.40
N SER A 105 3.99 -15.62 6.96
CA SER A 105 3.25 -15.65 8.20
C SER A 105 1.85 -16.24 8.04
N GLY A 106 1.44 -16.69 6.85
CA GLY A 106 0.05 -17.04 6.56
C GLY A 106 -0.80 -15.82 6.21
N GLY A 107 -1.89 -16.05 5.49
CA GLY A 107 -2.81 -14.99 5.07
C GLY A 107 -2.19 -13.95 4.13
N SER A 108 -2.88 -12.82 4.02
CA SER A 108 -2.47 -11.65 3.24
C SER A 108 -1.47 -10.78 4.01
N ALA A 109 -0.70 -9.97 3.31
CA ALA A 109 0.22 -9.00 3.92
C ALA A 109 0.31 -7.74 3.06
N VAL A 110 0.52 -6.59 3.70
CA VAL A 110 0.85 -5.35 3.00
C VAL A 110 2.32 -5.03 3.22
N GLU A 111 3.03 -4.71 2.14
CA GLU A 111 4.43 -4.27 2.15
C GLU A 111 4.49 -2.83 1.63
N ILE A 112 5.14 -1.94 2.35
CA ILE A 112 5.37 -0.56 1.94
C ILE A 112 6.89 -0.38 1.79
N ASP A 113 7.29 0.23 0.67
CA ASP A 113 8.68 0.39 0.24
C ASP A 113 9.29 -0.85 -0.45
N LYS A 114 10.28 -0.59 -1.31
CA LYS A 114 11.03 -1.60 -2.07
C LYS A 114 12.29 -2.06 -1.34
N LYS A 115 12.93 -1.19 -0.55
CA LYS A 115 14.19 -1.53 0.13
C LYS A 115 13.94 -2.39 1.36
N PRO A 116 14.53 -3.60 1.48
CA PRO A 116 14.27 -4.52 2.60
C PRO A 116 14.52 -3.93 3.99
N GLU A 117 15.52 -3.06 4.12
CA GLU A 117 15.93 -2.46 5.41
C GLU A 117 14.92 -1.43 5.91
N GLU A 118 14.28 -0.72 4.99
CA GLU A 118 13.30 0.32 5.29
C GLU A 118 11.85 -0.16 5.09
N GLN A 119 11.67 -1.42 4.68
CA GLN A 119 10.37 -1.97 4.31
C GLN A 119 9.48 -2.11 5.54
N ILE A 120 8.32 -1.46 5.50
CA ILE A 120 7.26 -1.68 6.48
C ILE A 120 6.43 -2.89 6.04
N LYS A 121 6.14 -3.79 6.97
CA LYS A 121 5.30 -4.97 6.74
C LYS A 121 4.13 -4.96 7.69
N ILE A 122 2.95 -5.32 7.17
CA ILE A 122 1.74 -5.48 7.97
C ILE A 122 1.28 -6.91 7.80
N HIS A 123 1.27 -7.64 8.92
CA HIS A 123 0.82 -9.03 8.99
C HIS A 123 -0.42 -9.16 9.87
N SER A 124 -1.11 -10.29 9.75
CA SER A 124 -2.28 -10.60 10.57
C SER A 124 -1.79 -11.36 11.79
N ILE A 125 -2.14 -10.86 12.98
CA ILE A 125 -1.77 -11.49 14.24
C ILE A 125 -2.45 -12.85 14.42
N ARG A 126 -3.59 -13.09 13.76
CA ARG A 126 -4.27 -14.40 13.76
C ARG A 126 -3.50 -15.47 12.99
N ASP A 127 -2.73 -15.05 11.99
CA ASP A 127 -1.93 -15.98 11.18
C ASP A 127 -0.55 -16.24 11.78
N LEU A 128 -0.18 -15.50 12.84
CA LEU A 128 0.95 -15.85 13.70
C LEU A 128 0.69 -17.23 14.31
N LYS A 129 1.09 -18.29 13.59
CA LYS A 129 0.98 -19.67 14.04
C LYS A 129 1.75 -19.82 15.36
N LYS A 130 1.09 -20.44 16.34
CA LYS A 130 1.72 -21.05 17.51
C LYS A 130 2.70 -22.14 17.07
#